data_AF-A0A2P5CMI5-F1
#
_entry.id   AF-A0A2P5CMI5-F1
#
_cell.length_a   1.000
_cell.length_b   1.000
_cell.length_c   1.000
_cell.angle_alpha   90.00
_cell.angle_beta   90.00
_cell.angle_gamma   90.00
#
_symmetry.space_group_name_H-M   'P 1'
#
loop_
_entity.id
_entity.type
_entity.pdbx_description
1 polymer ?
#
loop_
_entity_poly.entity_id
_entity_poly.type
_entity_poly.pdbx_seq_one_letter_code
_entity_poly.pdbx_strand_id
1 'polypeptide(L)'
;MNLSSAEQQWLVWKGVVRDFEGVVVGCFSKKFRGSLSVDDAELLAIREAPLCSIQQRFNTDEIESDSLRAIQSISSPSHVAHNATITSTIVLLLVQANLLKMVTWCWCQIAEQRSLFHEED
;
A
#
# COMPACT_ATOMS: atom_id res chain seq x y z
N MET A 1 -20.12 10.09 29.30
CA MET A 1 -18.86 9.35 29.15
C MET A 1 -18.11 9.95 27.97
N ASN A 2 -17.15 10.83 28.26
CA ASN A 2 -16.30 11.44 27.25
C ASN A 2 -15.22 10.43 26.89
N LEU A 3 -15.32 9.83 25.71
CA LEU A 3 -14.17 9.16 25.12
C LEU A 3 -13.11 10.24 24.90
N SER A 4 -12.05 10.19 25.72
CA SER A 4 -10.85 10.98 25.57
C SER A 4 -10.43 10.99 24.10
N SER A 5 -9.99 12.14 23.60
CA SER A 5 -9.34 12.31 22.31
C SER A 5 -8.30 11.21 22.09
N ALA A 6 -8.73 10.10 21.47
CA ALA A 6 -7.88 8.97 21.20
C ALA A 6 -6.76 9.48 20.29
N GLU A 7 -5.51 9.21 20.67
CA GLU A 7 -4.33 9.51 19.88
C GLU A 7 -4.50 8.86 18.51
N GLN A 8 -5.00 9.63 17.55
CA GLN A 8 -5.20 9.17 16.20
C GLN A 8 -3.81 9.04 15.58
N GLN A 9 -3.33 7.81 15.50
CA GLN A 9 -2.04 7.49 14.93
C GLN A 9 -2.03 7.82 13.44
N TRP A 10 -0.94 8.43 12.99
CA TRP A 10 -0.68 8.62 11.57
C TRP A 10 0.03 7.39 11.04
N LEU A 11 -0.61 6.71 10.09
CA LEU A 11 -0.02 5.64 9.32
C LEU A 11 0.47 6.22 7.99
N VAL A 12 1.65 5.78 7.57
CA VAL A 12 2.24 6.19 6.30
C VAL A 12 2.71 4.95 5.56
N TRP A 13 2.23 4.80 4.34
CA TRP A 13 2.79 3.84 3.39
C TRP A 13 3.36 4.60 2.19
N LYS A 14 4.39 4.00 1.60
CA LYS A 14 5.20 4.59 0.54
C LYS A 14 5.50 3.52 -0.50
N GLY A 15 5.79 3.96 -1.72
CA GLY A 15 6.27 3.08 -2.76
C GLY A 15 7.15 3.82 -3.75
N VAL A 16 7.90 3.05 -4.52
CA VAL A 16 8.88 3.54 -5.49
C VAL A 16 8.55 2.90 -6.83
N VAL A 17 8.60 3.68 -7.90
CA VAL A 17 8.48 3.20 -9.27
C VAL A 17 9.88 3.15 -9.87
N ARG A 18 10.23 1.99 -10.43
CA ARG A 18 11.52 1.75 -11.08
C ARG A 18 11.29 1.41 -12.54
N ASP A 19 12.25 1.76 -13.39
CA ASP A 19 12.30 1.25 -14.76
C ASP A 19 12.91 -0.17 -14.82
N PHE A 20 13.08 -0.70 -16.03
CA PHE A 20 13.63 -2.04 -16.25
C PHE A 20 15.11 -2.19 -15.86
N GLU A 21 15.85 -1.09 -15.69
CA GLU A 21 17.23 -1.10 -15.19
C GLU A 21 17.30 -0.99 -13.66
N GLY A 22 16.14 -0.90 -13.00
CA GLY A 22 16.03 -0.71 -11.55
C GLY A 22 16.23 0.75 -11.12
N VAL A 23 16.30 1.69 -12.06
CA VAL A 23 16.46 3.12 -11.76
C VAL A 23 15.14 3.67 -11.26
N VAL A 24 15.18 4.43 -10.15
CA VAL A 24 14.00 5.06 -9.58
C VAL A 24 13.55 6.22 -10.47
N VAL A 25 12.35 6.08 -11.06
CA VAL A 25 11.73 7.09 -11.93
C VAL A 25 10.58 7.84 -11.25
N GLY A 26 10.13 7.36 -10.09
CA GLY A 26 9.09 8.02 -9.32
C GLY A 26 8.93 7.43 -7.91
N CYS A 27 8.16 8.12 -7.08
CA CYS A 27 7.78 7.66 -5.75
C CYS A 27 6.41 8.18 -5.36
N PHE A 28 5.72 7.47 -4.47
CA PHE A 28 4.48 7.91 -3.86
C PHE A 28 4.52 7.72 -2.34
N SER A 29 3.75 8.53 -1.63
CA SER A 29 3.47 8.33 -0.21
C SER A 29 2.05 8.77 0.10
N LYS A 30 1.40 8.10 1.05
CA LYS A 30 0.08 8.46 1.52
C LYS A 30 0.04 8.41 3.03
N LYS A 31 -0.61 9.41 3.62
CA LYS A 31 -0.86 9.48 5.06
C LYS A 31 -2.31 9.11 5.33
N PHE A 32 -2.52 8.31 6.36
CA PHE A 32 -3.84 7.94 6.84
C PHE A 32 -3.92 8.20 8.34
N ARG A 33 -5.05 8.74 8.77
CA ARG A 33 -5.31 9.04 10.18
C ARG A 33 -6.26 7.99 10.74
N GLY A 34 -5.79 7.18 11.68
CA GLY A 34 -6.58 6.13 12.29
C GLY A 34 -5.76 4.88 12.56
N SER A 35 -6.45 3.80 12.92
CA SER A 35 -5.85 2.48 13.16
C SER A 35 -6.16 1.54 12.01
N LEU A 36 -5.15 0.82 11.55
CA LEU A 36 -5.30 -0.29 10.61
C LEU A 36 -4.55 -1.49 11.16
N SER A 37 -4.99 -2.70 10.77
CA SER A 37 -4.14 -3.86 10.94
C SER A 37 -2.92 -3.73 10.03
N VAL A 38 -1.81 -4.41 10.38
CA VAL A 38 -0.63 -4.47 9.51
C VAL A 38 -1.01 -5.02 8.14
N ASP A 39 -1.83 -6.07 8.10
CA ASP A 39 -2.27 -6.68 6.83
C ASP A 39 -3.08 -5.71 5.96
N ASP A 40 -3.99 -4.92 6.56
CA ASP A 40 -4.76 -3.91 5.83
C ASP A 40 -3.86 -2.77 5.34
N ALA A 41 -2.90 -2.32 6.16
CA ALA A 41 -1.96 -1.29 5.77
C ALA A 41 -1.12 -1.73 4.54
N GLU A 42 -0.65 -2.98 4.54
CA GLU A 42 0.07 -3.56 3.40
C GLU A 42 -0.80 -3.67 2.15
N LEU A 43 -2.04 -4.14 2.29
CA LEU A 43 -2.97 -4.21 1.15
C LEU A 43 -3.29 -2.81 0.60
N LEU A 44 -3.45 -1.81 1.47
CA LEU A 44 -3.65 -0.42 1.03
C LEU A 44 -2.41 0.13 0.32
N ALA A 45 -1.21 -0.20 0.78
CA ALA A 45 0.04 0.16 0.10
C ALA A 45 0.10 -0.45 -1.30
N ILE A 46 -0.20 -1.76 -1.43
CA ILE A 46 -0.27 -2.45 -2.72
C ILE A 46 -1.33 -1.82 -3.62
N ARG A 47 -2.50 -1.43 -3.08
CA ARG A 47 -3.56 -0.76 -3.85
C ARG A 47 -3.13 0.59 -4.43
N GLU A 48 -2.30 1.35 -3.73
CA GLU A 48 -1.85 2.65 -4.22
C GLU A 48 -0.85 2.54 -5.38
N ALA A 49 -0.10 1.44 -5.49
CA ALA A 49 0.84 1.24 -6.59
C ALA A 49 0.18 1.26 -8.00
N PRO A 50 -0.82 0.41 -8.33
CA PRO A 50 -1.46 0.45 -9.63
C PRO A 50 -2.26 1.74 -9.85
N LEU A 51 -2.81 2.33 -8.78
CA LEU A 51 -3.44 3.66 -8.87
C LEU A 51 -2.44 4.73 -9.32
N CYS A 52 -1.25 4.75 -8.72
CA CYS A 52 -0.18 5.65 -9.12
C CYS A 52 0.22 5.42 -10.58
N SER A 53 0.40 4.16 -10.97
CA SER A 53 0.73 3.80 -12.36
C SER A 53 -0.31 4.28 -13.37
N ILE A 54 -1.60 4.07 -13.10
CA ILE A 54 -2.70 4.53 -13.96
C ILE A 54 -2.69 6.07 -14.05
N GLN A 55 -2.56 6.76 -12.92
CA GLN A 55 -2.56 8.22 -12.87
C GLN A 55 -1.38 8.85 -13.63
N GLN A 56 -0.20 8.23 -13.53
CA GLN A 56 1.02 8.70 -14.19
C GLN A 56 1.19 8.12 -15.60
N ARG A 57 0.25 7.27 -16.06
CA ARG A 57 0.30 6.56 -17.34
C ARG A 57 1.56 5.71 -17.52
N PHE A 58 2.04 5.11 -16.43
CA PHE A 58 3.12 4.14 -16.49
C PHE A 58 2.59 2.79 -16.98
N ASN A 59 3.29 2.20 -17.94
CA ASN A 59 3.11 0.80 -18.27
C ASN A 59 3.90 -0.01 -17.24
N THR A 60 3.21 -0.49 -16.21
CA THR A 60 3.84 -1.23 -15.12
C THR A 60 3.76 -2.72 -15.45
N ASP A 61 4.89 -3.40 -15.41
CA ASP A 61 4.94 -4.84 -15.68
C ASP A 61 4.72 -5.66 -14.40
N GLU A 62 5.27 -5.17 -13.29
CA GLU A 62 5.32 -5.89 -12.02
C GLU A 62 5.07 -4.95 -10.84
N ILE A 63 4.30 -5.44 -9.87
CA ILE A 63 4.23 -4.85 -8.53
C ILE A 63 4.85 -5.84 -7.59
N GLU A 64 5.84 -5.35 -6.84
CA GLU A 64 6.53 -6.12 -5.84
C GLU A 64 5.82 -5.95 -4.46
N SER A 65 5.88 -6.92 -3.52
CA SER A 65 5.56 -6.78 -2.06
C SER A 65 6.40 -7.73 -1.18
N ASP A 66 6.80 -7.29 0.01
CA ASP A 66 7.46 -8.12 1.04
C ASP A 66 6.45 -8.78 2.00
N SER A 67 5.21 -8.28 2.03
CA SER A 67 4.12 -8.87 2.79
C SER A 67 3.56 -10.11 2.10
N LEU A 68 4.11 -11.28 2.45
CA LEU A 68 3.62 -12.57 1.97
C LEU A 68 2.12 -12.76 2.23
N ARG A 69 1.61 -12.26 3.36
CA ARG A 69 0.18 -12.36 3.73
C ARG A 69 -0.71 -11.50 2.82
N ALA A 70 -0.25 -10.30 2.46
CA ALA A 70 -0.98 -9.44 1.52
C ALA A 70 -1.00 -10.06 0.12
N ILE A 71 0.14 -10.59 -0.34
CA ILE A 71 0.24 -11.31 -1.62
C ILE A 71 -0.73 -12.49 -1.64
N GLN A 72 -0.69 -13.36 -0.64
CA GLN A 72 -1.59 -14.51 -0.54
C GLN A 72 -3.07 -14.10 -0.55
N SER A 73 -3.41 -13.00 0.15
CA SER A 73 -4.79 -12.47 0.20
C SER A 73 -5.28 -11.98 -1.16
N ILE A 74 -4.37 -11.49 -2.02
CA ILE A 74 -4.68 -11.06 -3.39
C ILE A 74 -4.70 -12.25 -4.35
N SER A 75 -3.75 -13.19 -4.22
CA SER A 75 -3.66 -14.39 -5.08
C SER A 75 -4.78 -15.40 -4.82
N SER A 76 -5.36 -15.41 -3.63
CA SER A 76 -6.48 -16.27 -3.26
C SER A 76 -7.53 -15.46 -2.50
N PRO A 77 -8.28 -14.58 -3.19
CA PRO A 77 -9.26 -13.70 -2.55
C PRO A 77 -10.35 -14.51 -1.86
N SER A 78 -10.64 -14.17 -0.61
CA SER A 78 -11.78 -14.71 0.13
C SER A 78 -12.87 -13.64 0.23
N HIS A 79 -14.07 -13.94 -0.24
CA HIS A 79 -15.22 -13.02 -0.20
C HIS A 79 -15.72 -12.72 1.22
N VAL A 80 -15.35 -13.54 2.21
CA VAL A 80 -15.79 -13.41 3.61
C VAL A 80 -14.70 -12.83 4.52
N ALA A 81 -13.52 -12.52 3.99
CA ALA A 81 -12.46 -11.91 4.77
C ALA A 81 -12.78 -10.43 5.09
N HIS A 82 -12.33 -9.94 6.24
CA HIS A 82 -12.52 -8.53 6.64
C HIS A 82 -11.91 -7.55 5.63
N ASN A 83 -10.89 -7.96 4.89
CA ASN A 83 -10.18 -7.19 3.88
C ASN A 83 -10.66 -7.47 2.43
N ALA A 84 -11.75 -8.22 2.25
CA ALA A 84 -12.25 -8.66 0.94
C ALA A 84 -12.52 -7.50 -0.05
N THR A 85 -12.99 -6.36 0.45
CA THR A 85 -13.22 -5.17 -0.36
C THR A 85 -11.90 -4.57 -0.86
N ILE A 86 -10.86 -4.56 -0.03
CA ILE A 86 -9.54 -4.03 -0.41
C ILE A 86 -8.91 -4.95 -1.46
N THR A 87 -8.90 -6.26 -1.24
CA THR A 87 -8.34 -7.24 -2.18
C THR A 87 -9.06 -7.21 -3.52
N SER A 88 -10.41 -7.16 -3.52
CA SER A 88 -11.18 -7.05 -4.77
C SER A 88 -10.88 -5.76 -5.54
N THR A 89 -10.67 -4.65 -4.82
CA THR A 89 -10.28 -3.37 -5.43
C THR A 89 -8.89 -3.47 -6.07
N ILE A 90 -7.94 -4.12 -5.40
CA ILE A 90 -6.59 -4.34 -5.96
C ILE A 90 -6.69 -5.16 -7.25
N VAL A 91 -7.41 -6.29 -7.24
CA VAL A 91 -7.56 -7.14 -8.43
C VAL A 91 -8.13 -6.35 -9.61
N LEU A 92 -9.15 -5.51 -9.39
CA LEU A 92 -9.71 -4.66 -10.42
C LEU A 92 -8.68 -3.66 -10.98
N LEU A 93 -7.91 -3.02 -10.10
CA LEU A 93 -6.87 -2.05 -10.50
C LEU A 93 -5.74 -2.70 -11.28
N LEU A 94 -5.33 -3.93 -10.90
CA LEU A 94 -4.32 -4.69 -11.65
C LEU A 94 -4.77 -4.95 -13.09
N VAL A 95 -6.04 -5.36 -13.27
CA VAL A 95 -6.63 -5.54 -14.61
C VAL A 95 -6.65 -4.23 -15.40
N GLN A 96 -7.05 -3.12 -14.76
CA GLN A 96 -7.10 -1.80 -15.41
C GLN A 96 -5.72 -1.27 -15.81
N ALA A 97 -4.70 -1.56 -15.01
CA ALA A 97 -3.33 -1.17 -15.28
C ALA A 97 -2.63 -2.07 -16.33
N ASN A 98 -3.33 -3.07 -16.88
CA ASN A 98 -2.78 -4.13 -17.75
C ASN A 98 -1.60 -4.87 -17.12
N LEU A 99 -1.58 -5.00 -15.79
CA LEU A 99 -0.54 -5.72 -15.07
C LEU A 99 -0.71 -7.22 -15.27
N LEU A 100 0.27 -7.85 -15.95
CA LEU A 100 0.25 -9.28 -16.26
C LEU A 100 0.83 -10.15 -15.14
N LYS A 101 1.62 -9.59 -14.21
CA LYS A 101 2.27 -10.34 -13.13
C LYS A 101 2.39 -9.52 -11.84
N MET A 102 2.10 -10.16 -10.71
CA MET A 102 2.63 -9.74 -9.41
C MET A 102 3.90 -10.54 -9.17
N VAL A 103 5.00 -9.86 -8.90
CA VAL A 103 6.27 -10.48 -8.51
C VAL A 103 6.53 -10.08 -7.05
N THR A 104 7.33 -10.82 -6.31
CA THR A 104 7.64 -10.51 -4.90
C THR A 104 8.64 -9.34 -4.82
N TRP A 105 8.69 -8.59 -3.69
CA TRP A 105 9.70 -7.56 -3.27
C TRP A 105 9.37 -6.02 -3.26
N CYS A 106 8.22 -5.53 -2.75
CA CYS A 106 8.05 -4.08 -2.47
C CYS A 106 8.83 -3.77 -1.23
N TRP A 107 9.37 -2.57 -1.18
CA TRP A 107 9.82 -1.98 0.06
C TRP A 107 8.68 -1.14 0.65
N CYS A 108 7.78 -1.77 1.40
CA CYS A 108 6.81 -1.06 2.22
C CYS A 108 7.40 -0.90 3.62
N GLN A 109 8.15 0.17 3.85
CA GLN A 109 8.48 0.54 5.22
C GLN A 109 7.22 1.15 5.85
N ILE A 110 6.38 0.31 6.49
CA ILE A 110 5.45 0.79 7.51
C ILE A 110 6.35 1.50 8.52
N ALA A 111 6.27 2.83 8.55
CA ALA A 111 7.04 3.62 9.48
C ALA A 111 6.53 3.32 10.90
N GLU A 112 7.14 2.33 11.53
CA GLU A 112 7.01 2.10 12.95
C GLU A 112 7.57 3.33 13.68
N GLN A 113 6.65 4.02 14.34
CA GLN A 113 6.85 4.98 15.43
C GLN A 113 8.07 5.92 15.33
N ARG A 114 7.82 7.14 14.85
CA ARG A 114 8.42 8.30 15.51
C ARG A 114 7.30 9.16 16.05
N SER A 115 7.18 9.18 17.38
CA SER A 115 6.68 10.34 18.11
C SER A 115 7.36 11.58 17.52
N LEU A 116 6.64 12.31 16.68
CA LEU A 116 7.00 13.68 16.30
C LEU A 116 6.51 14.59 17.43
N PHE A 117 7.14 14.44 18.59
CA PHE A 117 7.24 15.49 19.59
C PHE A 117 8.72 15.81 19.74
N HIS A 118 9.25 16.65 18.86
CA HIS A 118 10.10 17.80 19.22
C HIS A 118 10.53 18.59 17.96
N GLU A 119 10.76 19.89 18.18
CA GLU A 119 11.18 20.99 17.28
C GLU A 119 10.04 21.69 16.52
N GLU A 120 9.39 22.68 17.18
CA GLU A 120 9.66 24.15 17.16
C GLU A 120 8.85 24.80 16.02
N ASP A 121 7.93 25.76 16.24
CA ASP A 121 7.95 26.94 17.15
C ASP A 121 6.77 27.04 18.15
#